data_AF-A6ZIQ7-F1
#
_entry.id   AF-A6ZIQ7-F1
#
_cell.length_a   1.000
_cell.length_b   1.000
_cell.length_c   1.000
_cell.angle_alpha   90.00
_cell.angle_beta   90.00
_cell.angle_gamma   90.00
#
_symmetry.space_group_name_H-M   'P 1'
#
loop_
_entity.id
_entity.type
_entity.pdbx_description
1 polymer ?
#
loop_
_entity_poly.entity_id
_entity_poly.type
_entity_poly.pdbx_seq_one_letter_code
_entity_poly.pdbx_strand_id
1 'polypeptide(L)'
;MSAILYIKTGNHLSSGGNSFMIYATAVKFEDENSDRTPKAIDSIYLDSTSDETWHFGEGENTTPIKGWYDKHDVYRWLFLNFDKGLVMKVVTGEKPDIKPVGKDKDDPDGYVRSEKNGIVVDNLEMLPDSPSPL
;
A
#
# COMPACT_ATOMS: atom_id res chain seq x y z
N MET A 1 -39.84 14.62 3.50
CA MET A 1 -39.20 14.78 4.83
C MET A 1 -38.16 13.70 4.96
N SER A 2 -36.93 14.12 5.25
CA SER A 2 -35.70 13.32 5.17
C SER A 2 -35.55 12.33 6.32
N ALA A 3 -34.89 11.19 6.04
CA ALA A 3 -34.25 10.36 7.07
C ALA A 3 -32.73 10.56 6.96
N ILE A 4 -32.10 10.79 8.11
CA ILE A 4 -30.66 10.93 8.31
C ILE A 4 -30.10 9.56 8.69
N LEU A 5 -28.90 9.21 8.21
CA LEU A 5 -28.03 8.27 8.92
C LEU A 5 -26.57 8.78 8.88
N TYR A 6 -26.03 9.01 10.08
CA TYR A 6 -24.64 9.40 10.31
C TYR A 6 -23.74 8.16 10.36
N ILE A 7 -22.55 8.23 9.77
CA ILE A 7 -21.39 7.49 10.29
C ILE A 7 -20.22 8.47 10.44
N LYS A 8 -19.87 8.72 11.70
CA LYS A 8 -18.65 9.40 12.15
C LYS A 8 -17.79 8.34 12.82
N THR A 9 -16.65 8.01 12.24
CA THR A 9 -15.48 7.52 12.99
C THR A 9 -14.23 8.00 12.25
N GLY A 10 -13.46 8.90 12.85
CA GLY A 10 -12.10 8.52 13.19
C GLY A 10 -11.44 9.59 14.06
N ASN A 11 -11.58 9.42 15.38
CA ASN A 11 -10.59 9.85 16.36
C ASN A 11 -10.21 8.56 17.11
N HIS A 12 -8.97 8.11 17.02
CA HIS A 12 -8.44 7.10 17.93
C HIS A 12 -7.07 7.52 18.44
N LEU A 13 -7.08 8.10 19.64
CA LEU A 13 -6.00 7.96 20.61
C LEU A 13 -6.51 6.93 21.63
N SER A 14 -6.01 5.70 21.60
CA SER A 14 -6.12 4.75 22.73
C SER A 14 -5.12 3.61 22.59
N SER A 15 -4.33 3.42 23.63
CA SER A 15 -3.41 2.30 23.86
C SER A 15 -4.09 0.94 23.71
N GLY A 16 -3.43 0.00 23.03
CA GLY A 16 -3.81 -1.42 23.01
C GLY A 16 -4.59 -1.91 21.78
N GLY A 17 -4.45 -1.26 20.61
CA GLY A 17 -5.11 -1.69 19.38
C GLY A 17 -4.19 -2.58 18.54
N ASN A 18 -4.66 -3.78 18.20
CA ASN A 18 -4.15 -4.46 17.00
C ASN A 18 -4.46 -3.52 15.84
N SER A 19 -3.40 -2.91 15.31
CA SER A 19 -3.52 -1.98 14.21
C SER A 19 -3.45 -2.83 12.96
N PHE A 20 -4.63 -3.09 12.39
CA PHE A 20 -4.82 -3.41 10.99
C PHE A 20 -3.74 -2.71 10.16
N MET A 21 -2.98 -3.45 9.35
CA MET A 21 -2.00 -2.84 8.47
C MET A 21 -1.67 -3.71 7.27
N ILE A 22 -1.60 -3.07 6.10
CA ILE A 22 -1.11 -3.66 4.86
C ILE A 22 0.37 -3.27 4.72
N TYR A 23 1.21 -4.24 4.40
CA TYR A 23 2.62 -4.03 4.16
C TYR A 23 3.03 -4.51 2.78
N ALA A 24 3.83 -3.72 2.07
CA ALA A 24 4.69 -4.21 1.01
C ALA A 24 5.81 -5.05 1.63
N THR A 25 5.88 -6.33 1.27
CA THR A 25 6.90 -7.26 1.78
C THR A 25 7.90 -7.75 0.74
N ALA A 26 7.60 -7.55 -0.53
CA ALA A 26 8.51 -7.79 -1.64
C ALA A 26 8.14 -6.91 -2.85
N VAL A 27 9.08 -6.72 -3.76
CA VAL A 27 8.88 -6.01 -5.04
C VAL A 27 9.51 -6.80 -6.17
N LYS A 28 9.00 -6.62 -7.39
CA LYS A 28 9.67 -7.07 -8.61
C LYS A 28 9.90 -5.86 -9.51
N PHE A 29 10.99 -5.89 -10.25
CA PHE A 29 11.34 -4.87 -11.23
C PHE A 29 11.03 -5.39 -12.63
N GLU A 30 10.73 -4.48 -13.56
CA GLU A 30 10.40 -4.81 -14.95
C GLU A 30 11.49 -5.67 -15.62
N ASP A 31 12.76 -5.40 -15.31
CA ASP A 31 13.92 -6.19 -15.75
C ASP A 31 14.98 -6.30 -14.64
N GLU A 32 15.74 -7.40 -14.61
CA GLU A 32 16.89 -7.60 -13.69
C GLU A 32 18.00 -6.54 -13.87
N ASN A 33 18.06 -5.92 -15.05
CA ASN A 33 19.03 -4.88 -15.39
C ASN A 33 18.50 -3.45 -15.19
N SER A 34 17.24 -3.29 -14.77
CA SER A 34 16.68 -1.96 -14.51
C SER A 34 17.33 -1.34 -13.28
N ASP A 35 17.60 -0.04 -13.33
CA ASP A 35 17.98 0.70 -12.14
C ASP A 35 16.88 0.51 -11.07
N ARG A 36 17.26 -0.01 -9.89
CA ARG A 36 16.34 -0.20 -8.77
C ARG A 36 15.86 1.17 -8.31
N THR A 37 14.75 1.61 -8.87
CA THR A 37 14.07 2.86 -8.56
C THR A 37 12.58 2.59 -8.40
N PRO A 38 11.82 3.42 -7.67
CA PRO A 38 10.41 3.13 -7.41
C PRO A 38 9.57 3.14 -8.70
N LYS A 39 10.01 3.88 -9.73
CA LYS A 39 9.36 3.90 -11.05
C LYS A 39 9.52 2.60 -11.82
N ALA A 40 10.66 1.92 -11.65
CA ALA A 40 10.99 0.66 -12.33
C ALA A 40 10.40 -0.58 -11.65
N ILE A 41 9.72 -0.41 -10.50
CA ILE A 41 8.95 -1.49 -9.88
C ILE A 41 7.82 -1.88 -10.83
N ASP A 42 7.73 -3.15 -11.16
CA ASP A 42 6.64 -3.76 -11.93
C ASP A 42 5.48 -4.13 -11.00
N SER A 43 5.80 -4.88 -9.94
CA SER A 43 4.79 -5.42 -9.04
C SER A 43 5.25 -5.40 -7.58
N ILE A 44 4.26 -5.32 -6.69
CA ILE A 44 4.45 -5.21 -5.23
C ILE A 44 3.68 -6.35 -4.59
N TYR A 45 4.36 -7.12 -3.74
CA TYR A 45 3.69 -8.10 -2.89
C TYR A 45 3.17 -7.40 -1.65
N LEU A 46 1.86 -7.41 -1.47
CA LEU A 46 1.21 -6.94 -0.26
C LEU A 46 0.89 -8.14 0.64
N ASP A 47 1.19 -8.00 1.92
CA ASP A 47 0.70 -8.87 2.98
C ASP A 47 0.03 -8.01 4.05
N SER A 48 -0.70 -8.63 4.95
CA SER A 48 -1.47 -7.92 5.96
C SER A 48 -1.51 -8.62 7.30
N THR A 49 -1.75 -7.84 8.34
CA THR A 49 -2.04 -8.39 9.67
C THR A 49 -3.40 -9.08 9.67
N SER A 50 -3.55 -10.14 10.46
CA SER A 50 -4.73 -11.04 10.43
C SER A 50 -6.09 -10.37 10.72
N ASP A 51 -6.09 -9.17 11.27
CA ASP A 51 -7.25 -8.34 11.55
C ASP A 51 -7.63 -7.42 10.36
N GLU A 52 -7.25 -7.83 9.15
CA GLU A 52 -7.41 -7.08 7.89
C GLU A 52 -8.90 -6.80 7.55
N THR A 53 -9.36 -5.54 7.48
CA THR A 53 -10.72 -5.16 7.04
C THR A 53 -10.80 -4.55 5.64
N TRP A 54 -9.70 -4.08 5.03
CA TRP A 54 -9.76 -3.66 3.62
C TRP A 54 -9.85 -4.91 2.74
N HIS A 55 -10.54 -4.79 1.62
CA HIS A 55 -10.68 -5.92 0.70
C HIS A 55 -10.70 -5.35 -0.71
N PHE A 56 -10.16 -6.11 -1.67
CA PHE A 56 -10.34 -5.79 -3.09
C PHE A 56 -11.58 -6.46 -3.64
N GLY A 57 -12.34 -5.70 -4.44
CA GLY A 57 -13.61 -6.13 -5.00
C GLY A 57 -14.82 -5.56 -4.25
N GLU A 58 -16.01 -5.84 -4.76
CA GLU A 58 -17.28 -5.45 -4.16
C GLU A 58 -18.13 -6.69 -3.88
N GLY A 59 -18.88 -6.67 -2.78
CA GLY A 59 -19.81 -7.75 -2.41
C GLY A 59 -19.11 -9.07 -2.08
N GLU A 60 -19.64 -10.18 -2.61
CA GLU A 60 -19.19 -11.55 -2.31
C GLU A 60 -17.83 -11.91 -2.94
N ASN A 61 -17.30 -11.04 -3.81
CA ASN A 61 -15.99 -11.21 -4.45
C ASN A 61 -14.86 -10.46 -3.71
N THR A 62 -15.10 -10.06 -2.47
CA THR A 62 -14.10 -9.38 -1.64
C THR A 62 -12.98 -10.34 -1.28
N THR A 63 -11.74 -9.98 -1.63
CA THR A 63 -10.55 -10.76 -1.28
C THR A 63 -9.66 -9.95 -0.35
N PRO A 64 -9.09 -10.58 0.70
CA PRO A 64 -8.09 -9.93 1.54
C PRO A 64 -6.91 -9.43 0.71
N ILE A 65 -6.30 -8.35 1.16
CA ILE A 65 -5.15 -7.72 0.50
C ILE A 65 -3.90 -8.57 0.78
N LYS A 66 -3.74 -9.62 -0.04
CA LYS A 66 -2.60 -10.53 0.02
C LYS A 66 -2.23 -11.07 -1.36
N GLY A 67 -1.02 -10.79 -1.81
CA GLY A 67 -0.50 -11.29 -3.08
C GLY A 67 0.31 -10.26 -3.86
N TRP A 68 0.69 -10.65 -5.07
CA TRP A 68 1.35 -9.77 -6.04
C TRP A 68 0.31 -8.90 -6.74
N TYR A 69 0.58 -7.60 -6.81
CA TYR A 69 -0.25 -6.62 -7.50
C TYR A 69 0.62 -5.75 -8.41
N ASP A 70 0.04 -5.31 -9.54
CA ASP A 70 0.67 -4.35 -10.44
C ASP A 70 0.89 -2.99 -9.73
N LYS A 71 2.03 -2.34 -9.98
CA LYS A 71 2.35 -1.04 -9.36
C LYS A 71 1.27 0.02 -9.59
N HIS A 72 0.62 0.02 -10.76
CA HIS A 72 -0.43 0.97 -11.12
C HIS A 72 -1.73 0.68 -10.37
N ASP A 73 -2.03 -0.58 -10.07
CA ASP A 73 -3.19 -0.92 -9.23
C ASP A 73 -2.98 -0.43 -7.79
N VAL A 74 -1.79 -0.67 -7.22
CA VAL A 74 -1.43 -0.16 -5.88
C VAL A 74 -1.46 1.37 -5.84
N TYR A 75 -0.88 2.01 -6.86
CA TYR A 75 -0.95 3.47 -7.06
C TYR A 75 -2.40 3.97 -7.07
N ARG A 76 -3.26 3.36 -7.91
CA ARG A 76 -4.66 3.76 -8.06
C ARG A 76 -5.45 3.58 -6.78
N TRP A 77 -5.24 2.48 -6.05
CA TRP A 77 -5.93 2.23 -4.78
C TRP A 77 -5.57 3.25 -3.72
N LEU A 78 -4.27 3.54 -3.56
CA LEU A 78 -3.81 4.59 -2.66
C LEU A 78 -4.36 5.95 -3.08
N PHE A 79 -4.29 6.29 -4.37
CA PHE A 79 -4.82 7.56 -4.86
C PHE A 79 -6.32 7.73 -4.58
N LEU A 80 -7.12 6.69 -4.80
CA LEU A 80 -8.58 6.73 -4.65
C LEU A 80 -9.07 6.68 -3.20
N ASN A 81 -8.27 6.12 -2.29
CA ASN A 81 -8.72 5.82 -0.92
C ASN A 81 -7.84 6.46 0.16
N PHE A 82 -6.87 7.30 -0.21
CA PHE A 82 -6.06 8.06 0.75
C PHE A 82 -6.93 8.86 1.71
N ASP A 83 -7.92 9.60 1.19
CA ASP A 83 -8.86 10.40 2.00
C ASP A 83 -9.82 9.54 2.85
N LYS A 84 -9.93 8.24 2.55
CA LYS A 84 -10.71 7.26 3.32
C LYS A 84 -9.88 6.55 4.38
N GLY A 85 -8.60 6.89 4.52
CA GLY A 85 -7.70 6.32 5.52
C GLY A 85 -7.04 5.00 5.10
N LEU A 86 -7.01 4.65 3.81
CA LEU A 86 -6.19 3.53 3.36
C LEU A 86 -4.71 3.89 3.53
N VAL A 87 -4.00 3.09 4.34
CA VAL A 87 -2.56 3.22 4.58
C VAL A 87 -1.89 1.89 4.27
N MET A 88 -0.85 1.94 3.44
CA MET A 88 0.05 0.82 3.19
C MET A 88 1.45 1.22 3.62
N LYS A 89 2.22 0.28 4.18
CA LYS A 89 3.56 0.53 4.71
C LYS A 89 4.60 -0.37 4.08
N VAL A 90 5.87 -0.03 4.21
CA VAL A 90 6.96 -0.95 3.84
C VAL A 90 7.33 -1.82 5.04
N VAL A 91 7.58 -3.13 4.86
CA VAL A 91 8.02 -4.02 5.95
C VAL A 91 9.48 -3.79 6.35
N THR A 92 9.78 -2.63 6.92
CA THR A 92 11.08 -2.32 7.52
C THR A 92 10.93 -2.07 9.02
N GLY A 93 12.04 -1.85 9.72
CA GLY A 93 12.00 -1.50 11.16
C GLY A 93 11.20 -0.23 11.46
N GLU A 94 11.24 0.76 10.55
CA GLU A 94 10.56 2.05 10.71
C GLU A 94 9.12 2.05 10.17
N LYS A 95 8.78 1.08 9.31
CA LYS A 95 7.45 0.91 8.71
C LYS A 95 6.90 2.21 8.07
N PRO A 96 7.65 2.83 7.14
CA PRO A 96 7.25 4.08 6.50
C PRO A 96 6.01 3.88 5.61
N ASP A 97 5.22 4.94 5.48
CA ASP A 97 4.03 4.94 4.61
C ASP A 97 4.42 4.93 3.13
N ILE A 98 3.62 4.22 2.34
CA ILE A 98 3.67 4.24 0.88
C ILE A 98 2.72 5.31 0.37
N LYS A 99 3.20 6.15 -0.56
CA LYS A 99 2.47 7.27 -1.13
C LYS A 99 2.40 7.15 -2.66
N PRO A 100 1.24 7.45 -3.27
CA PRO A 100 1.13 7.54 -4.72
C PRO A 100 1.85 8.79 -5.25
N VAL A 101 2.50 8.67 -6.40
CA VAL A 101 3.16 9.76 -7.12
C VAL A 101 2.72 9.73 -8.57
N GLY A 102 1.91 10.71 -8.94
CA GLY A 102 1.36 10.88 -10.26
C GLY A 102 0.38 12.06 -10.27
N LYS A 103 -0.20 12.34 -11.43
CA LYS A 103 -1.11 13.48 -11.62
C LYS A 103 -2.53 13.17 -11.16
N ASP A 104 -3.01 11.97 -11.48
CA ASP A 104 -4.35 11.49 -11.17
C ASP A 104 -4.41 9.95 -11.18
N LYS A 105 -5.55 9.38 -10.77
CA LYS A 105 -5.76 7.92 -10.64
C LYS A 105 -5.53 7.09 -11.91
N ASP A 106 -5.51 7.71 -13.09
CA ASP A 106 -5.37 7.06 -14.39
C ASP A 106 -4.02 7.43 -15.06
N ASP A 107 -3.11 8.10 -14.34
CA ASP A 107 -1.78 8.46 -14.84
C ASP A 107 -0.98 7.20 -15.22
N PRO A 108 -0.65 6.99 -16.51
CA PRO A 108 0.11 5.81 -16.95
C PRO A 108 1.56 5.83 -16.42
N ASP A 109 2.08 6.99 -16.03
CA ASP A 109 3.40 7.11 -15.40
C ASP A 109 3.32 7.08 -13.86
N GLY A 110 2.12 6.86 -13.31
CA GLY A 110 1.85 6.84 -11.88
C GLY A 110 2.52 5.65 -11.18
N TYR A 111 3.19 5.91 -10.06
CA TYR A 111 3.91 4.89 -9.28
C TYR A 111 3.78 5.18 -7.78
N VAL A 112 4.33 4.30 -6.94
CA VAL A 112 4.34 4.50 -5.48
C VAL A 112 5.77 4.65 -4.96
N ARG A 113 5.92 5.44 -3.89
CA ARG A 113 7.19 5.65 -3.20
C ARG A 113 6.99 5.57 -1.69
N SER A 114 8.07 5.40 -0.93
CA SER A 114 8.06 5.51 0.52
C SER A 114 9.11 6.53 1.00
N GLU A 115 9.39 6.57 2.31
CA GLU A 115 10.52 7.34 2.82
C GLU A 115 11.84 6.68 2.46
N LYS A 116 12.95 7.42 2.60
CA LYS A 116 14.28 6.91 2.30
C LYS A 116 14.97 6.37 3.55
N ASN A 117 15.76 5.31 3.41
CA ASN A 117 16.45 4.63 4.53
C ASN A 117 17.70 5.37 5.08
N GLY A 118 17.76 6.70 4.99
CA GLY A 118 18.94 7.48 5.36
C GLY A 118 20.13 7.41 4.39
N ILE A 119 20.09 6.55 3.36
CA ILE A 119 21.15 6.40 2.33
C ILE A 119 20.66 6.92 0.96
N VAL A 120 19.68 7.83 0.96
CA VAL A 120 19.09 8.43 -0.25
C VAL A 120 18.29 7.42 -1.12
N VAL A 121 18.12 6.16 -0.68
CA VAL A 121 17.39 5.07 -1.34
C VAL A 121 15.98 4.94 -0.75
N ASP A 122 14.95 4.77 -1.58
CA ASP A 122 13.58 4.52 -1.13
C ASP A 122 13.47 3.15 -0.45
N ASN A 123 12.71 3.02 0.65
CA ASN A 123 12.59 1.73 1.34
C ASN A 123 11.97 0.63 0.46
N LEU A 124 11.15 0.96 -0.54
CA LEU A 124 10.62 -0.03 -1.49
C LEU A 124 11.73 -0.66 -2.35
N GLU A 125 12.77 0.10 -2.70
CA GLU A 125 13.89 -0.39 -3.52
C GLU A 125 14.70 -1.47 -2.80
N MET A 126 14.67 -1.47 -1.46
CA MET A 126 15.38 -2.41 -0.60
C MET A 126 14.62 -3.71 -0.34
N LEU A 127 13.33 -3.77 -0.69
CA LEU A 127 12.53 -4.96 -0.45
C LEU A 127 13.09 -6.14 -1.26
N PRO A 128 13.04 -7.36 -0.70
CA PRO A 128 13.48 -8.55 -1.40
C PRO A 128 12.58 -8.83 -2.61
N ASP A 129 13.10 -9.63 -3.54
CA ASP A 129 12.34 -10.05 -4.72
C ASP A 129 11.39 -11.25 -4.41
N SER A 130 11.44 -11.74 -3.16
CA SER A 130 10.61 -12.83 -2.64
C SER A 130 9.92 -12.43 -1.33
N PRO A 131 8.61 -12.69 -1.19
CA PRO A 131 7.84 -12.23 -0.03
C PRO A 131 8.23 -12.98 1.23
N SER A 132 8.23 -12.25 2.34
CA SER A 132 8.29 -12.82 3.69
C SER A 132 6.94 -12.64 4.38
N PRO A 133 6.43 -13.66 5.09
CA PRO A 133 5.22 -13.52 5.87
C PRO A 133 5.43 -12.52 7.01
N LEU A 134 4.38 -11.74 7.31
CA LEU A 134 4.33 -10.83 8.46
C LEU A 134 4.16 -11.54 9.80
#